data_AF-A0A1G6ZIP2-F1
#
_entry.id   AF-A0A1G6ZIP2-F1
#
_cell.length_a   1.000
_cell.length_b   1.000
_cell.length_c   1.000
_cell.angle_alpha   90.00
_cell.angle_beta   90.00
_cell.angle_gamma   90.00
#
_symmetry.space_group_name_H-M   'P 1'
#
loop_
_entity.id
_entity.type
_entity.pdbx_description
1 polymer ?
#
loop_
_entity_poly.entity_id
_entity_poly.type
_entity_poly.pdbx_seq_one_letter_code
_entity_poly.pdbx_strand_id
1 'polypeptide(L)'
;MSTFRRGLAAFGIGAVMVTCLSTTAVASAGAEEPASAHRATGTLAEYNGRTINLARDWEGADYCIEETAAKFRCVDLPAAEFGAAAIQDCREGSLCLWDNRNYQAAGLELRSSRRHDLADHGFRDRANSVYNYRESNSRLIDLRSAPVSDREYTVTAGGKLWDLGQIVYPGGGNWNNKIDVVVLN
;
A
#
# COMPACT_ATOMS: atom_id res chain seq x y z
N MET A 1 -15.03 40.55 -50.58
CA MET A 1 -16.11 41.53 -50.32
C MET A 1 -17.43 40.88 -50.71
N SER A 2 -18.41 40.97 -49.81
CA SER A 2 -19.86 40.75 -49.90
C SER A 2 -20.45 40.58 -51.32
N THR A 3 -21.43 39.70 -51.58
CA THR A 3 -22.83 39.86 -51.11
C THR A 3 -23.74 38.62 -51.36
N PHE A 4 -24.54 38.27 -50.35
CA PHE A 4 -26.01 38.01 -50.31
C PHE A 4 -26.79 37.15 -51.35
N ARG A 5 -27.62 36.22 -50.81
CA ARG A 5 -29.12 36.11 -50.90
C ARG A 5 -29.56 34.75 -50.29
N ARG A 6 -30.29 34.64 -49.16
CA ARG A 6 -31.71 34.89 -48.79
C ARG A 6 -32.77 34.08 -49.58
N GLY A 7 -33.59 33.31 -48.84
CA GLY A 7 -34.85 32.65 -49.24
C GLY A 7 -35.07 31.35 -48.42
N LEU A 8 -35.73 31.27 -47.26
CA LEU A 8 -37.10 31.62 -46.78
C LEU A 8 -38.17 30.55 -47.13
N ALA A 9 -38.99 30.23 -46.12
CA ALA A 9 -40.28 29.53 -46.12
C ALA A 9 -40.24 27.98 -46.07
N ALA A 10 -41.15 27.26 -45.39
CA ALA A 10 -42.21 27.60 -44.45
C ALA A 10 -42.76 26.31 -43.82
N PHE A 11 -43.45 26.50 -42.69
CA PHE A 11 -44.38 25.65 -41.96
C PHE A 11 -44.97 24.42 -42.67
N GLY A 12 -45.04 23.31 -41.90
CA GLY A 12 -45.88 22.15 -42.19
C GLY A 12 -46.23 21.39 -40.92
N ILE A 13 -47.44 21.60 -40.42
CA ILE A 13 -48.07 20.94 -39.28
C ILE A 13 -48.35 19.48 -39.63
N GLY A 14 -48.04 18.55 -38.73
CA GLY A 14 -48.38 17.13 -38.90
C GLY A 14 -48.18 16.35 -37.61
N ALA A 15 -49.11 16.51 -36.66
CA ALA A 15 -49.22 15.63 -35.51
C ALA A 15 -49.81 14.29 -35.97
N VAL A 16 -49.04 13.21 -35.84
CA VAL A 16 -49.56 11.84 -35.85
C VAL A 16 -49.06 11.16 -34.59
N MET A 17 -49.92 11.14 -33.57
CA MET A 17 -49.75 10.30 -32.38
C MET A 17 -50.02 8.86 -32.77
N VAL A 18 -48.97 8.09 -33.05
CA VAL A 18 -49.02 6.62 -32.99
C VAL A 18 -48.70 6.22 -31.56
N THR A 19 -49.73 5.90 -30.78
CA THR A 19 -49.58 5.20 -29.51
C THR A 19 -49.29 3.73 -29.78
N CYS A 20 -48.02 3.39 -30.00
CA CYS A 20 -47.56 2.02 -29.86
C CYS A 20 -47.57 1.67 -28.37
N LEU A 21 -48.49 0.80 -27.95
CA LEU A 21 -48.36 0.06 -26.70
C LEU A 21 -47.05 -0.74 -26.79
N SER A 22 -46.00 -0.17 -26.22
CA SER A 22 -44.75 -0.89 -25.98
C SER A 22 -44.98 -1.71 -24.72
N THR A 23 -45.26 -3.00 -24.90
CA THR A 23 -45.13 -3.97 -23.82
C THR A 23 -43.72 -3.84 -23.27
N THR A 24 -43.62 -3.43 -22.00
CA THR A 24 -42.37 -3.43 -21.24
C THR A 24 -41.95 -4.87 -20.99
N ALA A 25 -41.30 -5.48 -21.97
CA ALA A 25 -40.36 -6.55 -21.69
C ALA A 25 -39.10 -5.86 -21.19
N VAL A 26 -39.07 -5.54 -19.89
CA VAL A 26 -37.80 -5.27 -19.21
C VAL A 26 -37.11 -6.63 -19.19
N ALA A 27 -36.34 -6.91 -20.23
CA ALA A 27 -35.27 -7.87 -20.12
C ALA A 27 -34.47 -7.38 -18.92
N SER A 28 -34.54 -8.11 -17.80
CA SER A 28 -33.45 -8.10 -16.85
C SER A 28 -32.26 -8.62 -17.65
N ALA A 29 -31.59 -7.71 -18.35
CA ALA A 29 -30.16 -7.76 -18.40
C ALA A 29 -29.79 -7.96 -16.93
N GLY A 30 -29.32 -9.16 -16.61
CA GLY A 30 -28.38 -9.28 -15.52
C GLY A 30 -27.32 -8.25 -15.86
N ALA A 31 -27.45 -7.06 -15.28
CA ALA A 31 -26.28 -6.38 -14.83
C ALA A 31 -25.54 -7.47 -14.07
N GLU A 32 -24.43 -7.96 -14.64
CA GLU A 32 -23.33 -8.37 -13.81
C GLU A 32 -23.13 -7.19 -12.87
N GLU A 33 -23.80 -7.30 -11.72
CA GLU A 33 -23.42 -6.64 -10.49
C GLU A 33 -21.90 -6.69 -10.51
N PRO A 34 -21.19 -5.55 -10.56
CA PRO A 34 -19.74 -5.59 -10.61
C PRO A 34 -19.35 -6.45 -9.43
N ALA A 35 -18.81 -7.63 -9.75
CA ALA A 35 -18.54 -8.68 -8.79
C ALA A 35 -17.98 -7.99 -7.57
N SER A 36 -18.77 -8.02 -6.48
CA SER A 36 -18.46 -7.33 -5.24
C SER A 36 -16.97 -7.48 -5.02
N ALA A 37 -16.24 -6.39 -5.23
CA ALA A 37 -14.80 -6.40 -5.20
C ALA A 37 -14.45 -6.71 -3.76
N HIS A 38 -14.24 -8.00 -3.50
CA HIS A 38 -13.24 -8.41 -2.57
C HIS A 38 -11.98 -7.72 -3.06
N ARG A 39 -11.74 -6.49 -2.58
CA ARG A 39 -10.44 -5.84 -2.67
C ARG A 39 -9.50 -6.98 -2.31
N ALA A 40 -8.63 -7.38 -3.23
CA ALA A 40 -7.58 -8.31 -2.88
C ALA A 40 -6.92 -7.68 -1.65
N THR A 41 -7.20 -8.23 -0.47
CA THR A 41 -6.80 -7.62 0.80
C THR A 41 -5.28 -7.61 0.78
N GLY A 42 -4.67 -6.44 0.70
CA GLY A 42 -3.23 -6.31 0.54
C GLY A 42 -2.78 -5.29 -0.49
N THR A 43 -1.52 -4.90 -0.36
CA THR A 43 -0.82 -3.96 -1.25
C THR A 43 -0.36 -4.69 -2.50
N LEU A 44 -0.64 -4.08 -3.65
CA LEU A 44 -0.12 -4.54 -4.94
C LEU A 44 1.25 -3.90 -5.20
N ALA A 45 2.18 -4.68 -5.76
CA ALA A 45 3.52 -4.21 -6.10
C ALA A 45 3.94 -4.70 -7.48
N GLU A 46 4.79 -3.93 -8.14
CA GLU A 46 5.46 -4.33 -9.38
C GLU A 46 6.73 -5.11 -9.05
N TYR A 47 6.88 -6.31 -9.61
CA TYR A 47 8.05 -7.16 -9.46
C TYR A 47 8.30 -7.90 -10.77
N ASN A 48 9.51 -7.80 -11.33
CA ASN A 48 9.89 -8.49 -12.59
C ASN A 48 8.87 -8.33 -13.75
N GLY A 49 8.27 -7.14 -13.88
CA GLY A 49 7.33 -6.79 -14.95
C GLY A 49 5.90 -7.28 -14.76
N ARG A 50 5.56 -7.76 -13.57
CA ARG A 50 4.22 -8.24 -13.20
C ARG A 50 3.79 -7.68 -11.86
N THR A 51 2.48 -7.63 -11.64
CA THR A 51 1.89 -7.22 -10.37
C THR A 51 1.76 -8.43 -9.43
N ILE A 52 2.24 -8.29 -8.21
CA ILE A 52 2.13 -9.27 -7.11
C ILE A 52 1.33 -8.69 -5.94
N ASN A 53 0.77 -9.53 -5.08
CA ASN A 53 0.08 -9.10 -3.85
C ASN A 53 0.96 -9.40 -2.62
N LEU A 54 1.51 -8.36 -2.02
CA LEU A 54 2.46 -8.44 -0.92
C LEU A 54 1.89 -9.11 0.34
N ALA A 55 0.59 -9.00 0.58
CA ALA A 55 -0.05 -9.63 1.73
C ALA A 55 -0.17 -11.15 1.59
N ARG A 56 -0.04 -11.69 0.37
CA ARG A 56 -0.13 -13.14 0.11
C ARG A 56 1.25 -13.78 0.07
N ASP A 57 2.12 -13.24 -0.78
CA ASP A 57 3.48 -13.72 -0.98
C ASP A 57 4.30 -12.64 -1.69
N TRP A 58 5.60 -12.57 -1.40
CA TRP A 58 6.55 -11.71 -2.11
C TRP A 58 7.09 -12.39 -3.37
N GLU A 59 6.73 -13.66 -3.58
CA GLU A 59 7.03 -14.43 -4.79
C GLU A 59 8.53 -14.49 -5.12
N GLY A 60 9.36 -14.51 -4.08
CA GLY A 60 10.81 -14.54 -4.15
C GLY A 60 11.49 -13.18 -4.08
N ALA A 61 10.75 -12.07 -4.10
CA ALA A 61 11.35 -10.75 -3.93
C ALA A 61 11.94 -10.58 -2.53
N ASP A 62 13.07 -9.88 -2.46
CA ASP A 62 13.81 -9.68 -1.22
C ASP A 62 13.54 -8.32 -0.59
N TYR A 63 13.29 -7.30 -1.41
CA TYR A 63 13.10 -5.95 -0.91
C TYR A 63 11.96 -5.25 -1.63
N CYS A 64 11.05 -4.66 -0.87
CA CYS A 64 9.89 -3.94 -1.40
C CYS A 64 9.91 -2.48 -0.98
N ILE A 65 9.69 -1.60 -1.94
CA ILE A 65 9.92 -0.17 -1.84
C ILE A 65 8.63 0.58 -2.14
N GLU A 66 8.20 1.45 -1.22
CA GLU A 66 7.16 2.44 -1.53
C GLU A 66 7.76 3.59 -2.37
N GLU A 67 7.50 3.61 -3.68
CA GLU A 67 7.93 4.70 -4.57
C GLU A 67 7.11 5.97 -4.33
N THR A 68 5.79 5.80 -4.24
CA THR A 68 4.81 6.82 -3.89
C THR A 68 3.73 6.19 -3.03
N ALA A 69 2.87 7.01 -2.40
CA ALA A 69 1.77 6.48 -1.60
C ALA A 69 0.99 5.39 -2.37
N ALA A 70 0.93 4.18 -1.80
CA ALA A 70 0.29 2.99 -2.36
C ALA A 70 0.88 2.43 -3.67
N LYS A 71 2.05 2.91 -4.13
CA LYS A 71 2.77 2.34 -5.28
C LYS A 71 4.05 1.68 -4.81
N PHE A 72 4.11 0.36 -4.98
CA PHE A 72 5.23 -0.44 -4.53
C PHE A 72 5.99 -1.08 -5.69
N ARG A 73 7.30 -1.16 -5.54
CA ARG A 73 8.19 -1.90 -6.43
C ARG A 73 9.04 -2.84 -5.60
N CYS A 74 9.09 -4.10 -5.99
CA CYS A 74 9.94 -5.09 -5.34
C CYS A 74 11.08 -5.52 -6.25
N VAL A 75 12.18 -5.94 -5.64
CA VAL A 75 13.42 -6.34 -6.31
C VAL A 75 14.03 -7.56 -5.62
N ASP A 76 14.79 -8.32 -6.41
CA ASP A 76 15.73 -9.31 -5.89
C ASP A 76 17.00 -8.58 -5.47
N LEU A 77 17.47 -8.85 -4.26
CA LEU A 77 18.77 -8.36 -3.82
C LEU A 77 19.80 -9.46 -4.09
N PRO A 78 20.97 -9.14 -4.67
CA PRO A 78 22.03 -10.13 -4.80
C PRO A 78 22.40 -10.65 -3.40
N ALA A 79 22.71 -11.95 -3.29
CA ALA A 79 22.98 -12.61 -2.00
C ALA A 79 24.07 -11.92 -1.15
N ALA A 80 24.93 -11.11 -1.76
CA ALA A 80 25.97 -10.33 -1.10
C ALA A 80 25.45 -9.04 -0.38
N GLU A 81 24.24 -8.58 -0.69
CA GLU A 81 23.64 -7.37 -0.09
C GLU A 81 22.90 -7.65 1.22
N PHE A 82 22.63 -8.92 1.56
CA PHE A 82 22.13 -9.33 2.89
C PHE A 82 23.21 -9.23 3.96
N GLY A 83 23.62 -8.02 4.30
CA GLY A 83 24.71 -7.76 5.25
C GLY A 83 24.73 -6.31 5.73
N ALA A 84 25.85 -5.87 6.30
CA ALA A 84 26.01 -4.49 6.78
C ALA A 84 25.83 -3.41 5.69
N ALA A 85 25.84 -3.80 4.41
CA ALA A 85 25.54 -2.93 3.28
C ALA A 85 24.04 -2.62 3.12
N ALA A 86 23.13 -3.50 3.56
CA ALA A 86 21.69 -3.33 3.34
C ALA A 86 21.10 -2.09 4.04
N ILE A 87 21.74 -1.57 5.10
CA ILE A 87 21.33 -0.28 5.68
C ILE A 87 21.49 0.88 4.67
N GLN A 88 22.39 0.76 3.69
CA GLN A 88 22.61 1.76 2.64
C GLN A 88 21.48 1.77 1.60
N ASP A 89 20.72 0.68 1.49
CA ASP A 89 19.57 0.60 0.60
C ASP A 89 18.38 1.41 1.12
N CYS A 90 18.40 1.76 2.41
CA CYS A 90 17.38 2.60 3.01
C CYS A 90 17.52 4.03 2.51
N ARG A 91 16.54 4.50 1.73
CA ARG A 91 16.58 5.84 1.15
C ARG A 91 16.19 6.92 2.15
N GLU A 92 16.86 8.06 2.04
CA GLU A 92 16.52 9.26 2.82
C GLU A 92 15.03 9.61 2.68
N GLY A 93 14.42 9.98 3.81
CA GLY A 93 12.99 10.22 3.93
C GLY A 93 12.16 8.95 4.13
N SER A 94 12.77 7.79 4.38
CA SER A 94 12.04 6.52 4.54
C SER A 94 12.26 5.87 5.92
N LEU A 95 11.27 5.09 6.34
CA LEU A 95 11.41 4.09 7.39
C LEU A 95 11.66 2.73 6.72
N CYS A 96 12.74 2.06 7.10
CA CYS A 96 13.11 0.77 6.56
C CYS A 96 13.08 -0.29 7.66
N LEU A 97 12.45 -1.42 7.38
CA LEU A 97 12.29 -2.57 8.27
C LEU A 97 12.96 -3.78 7.65
N TRP A 98 13.62 -4.61 8.47
CA TRP A 98 14.25 -5.86 8.00
C TRP A 98 13.85 -7.05 8.85
N ASP A 99 13.69 -8.20 8.20
CA ASP A 99 13.24 -9.47 8.77
C ASP A 99 14.30 -10.12 9.67
N ASN A 100 15.54 -9.63 9.66
CA ASN A 100 16.58 -10.08 10.56
C ASN A 100 17.30 -8.91 11.24
N ARG A 101 18.08 -9.23 12.28
CA ARG A 101 18.99 -8.30 12.94
C ARG A 101 20.06 -7.80 11.97
N ASN A 102 20.69 -6.68 12.33
CA ASN A 102 21.75 -6.02 11.58
C ASN A 102 21.35 -5.64 10.15
N TYR A 103 20.07 -5.31 9.93
CA TYR A 103 19.53 -4.85 8.65
C TYR A 103 19.63 -5.92 7.55
N GLN A 104 19.39 -7.18 7.88
CA GLN A 104 19.57 -8.31 6.96
C GLN A 104 18.25 -8.98 6.57
N ALA A 105 18.33 -9.85 5.56
CA ALA A 105 17.20 -10.58 4.97
C ALA A 105 16.17 -9.65 4.32
N ALA A 106 14.93 -10.12 4.16
CA ALA A 106 13.90 -9.38 3.45
C ALA A 106 13.64 -8.02 4.10
N GLY A 107 13.41 -6.99 3.27
CA GLY A 107 13.22 -5.63 3.75
C GLY A 107 12.05 -4.87 3.12
N LEU A 108 11.47 -3.97 3.90
CA LEU A 108 10.35 -3.13 3.50
C LEU A 108 10.69 -1.65 3.75
N GLU A 109 10.65 -0.85 2.69
CA GLU A 109 10.85 0.60 2.74
C GLU A 109 9.51 1.34 2.58
N LEU A 110 9.19 2.19 3.56
CA LEU A 110 7.97 2.99 3.63
C LEU A 110 8.31 4.47 3.67
N ARG A 111 7.62 5.29 2.86
CA ARG A 111 8.01 6.68 2.64
C ARG A 111 6.88 7.68 2.90
N SER A 112 5.65 7.32 2.57
CA SER A 112 4.51 8.22 2.74
C SER A 112 4.17 8.43 4.22
N SER A 113 3.97 9.70 4.62
CA SER A 113 3.53 10.09 5.96
C SER A 113 2.09 9.67 6.21
N ARG A 114 1.91 8.41 6.61
CA ARG A 114 0.63 7.81 6.95
C ARG A 114 0.82 6.63 7.89
N ARG A 115 -0.31 6.04 8.28
CA ARG A 115 -0.36 4.71 8.88
C ARG A 115 -0.19 3.65 7.79
N HIS A 116 0.66 2.67 8.06
CA HIS A 116 0.85 1.47 7.24
C HIS A 116 0.56 0.25 8.09
N ASP A 117 -0.37 -0.58 7.63
CA ASP A 117 -0.62 -1.90 8.23
C ASP A 117 0.33 -2.90 7.59
N LEU A 118 1.22 -3.49 8.39
CA LEU A 118 2.24 -4.39 7.87
C LEU A 118 1.65 -5.72 7.36
N ALA A 119 0.42 -6.07 7.75
CA ALA A 119 -0.28 -7.21 7.18
C ALA A 119 -0.58 -6.99 5.68
N ASP A 120 -0.90 -5.77 5.27
CA ASP A 120 -1.13 -5.42 3.86
C ASP A 120 0.14 -5.59 3.01
N HIS A 121 1.30 -5.66 3.65
CA HIS A 121 2.61 -5.81 3.01
C HIS A 121 3.22 -7.20 3.23
N GLY A 122 2.53 -8.14 3.92
CA GLY A 122 3.10 -9.44 4.28
C GLY A 122 4.31 -9.33 5.21
N PHE A 123 4.39 -8.25 5.99
CA PHE A 123 5.52 -7.91 6.86
C PHE A 123 5.14 -7.79 8.35
N ARG A 124 3.90 -8.12 8.70
CA ARG A 124 3.42 -8.20 10.08
C ARG A 124 4.25 -9.21 10.88
N ASP A 125 4.66 -8.83 12.08
CA ASP A 125 5.42 -9.67 13.01
C ASP A 125 6.74 -10.23 12.43
N ARG A 126 7.37 -9.52 11.48
CA ARG A 126 8.64 -9.95 10.86
C ARG A 126 9.84 -9.08 11.21
N ALA A 127 9.62 -7.79 11.46
CA ALA A 127 10.73 -6.87 11.67
C ALA A 127 11.56 -7.22 12.93
N ASN A 128 12.88 -7.29 12.74
CA ASN A 128 13.89 -7.54 13.79
C ASN A 128 14.95 -6.42 13.85
N SER A 129 15.01 -5.54 12.84
CA SER A 129 15.79 -4.30 12.87
C SER A 129 15.10 -3.19 12.06
N VAL A 130 15.42 -1.94 12.38
CA VAL A 130 14.78 -0.75 11.79
C VAL A 130 15.76 0.41 11.67
N TYR A 131 15.61 1.18 10.59
CA TYR A 131 16.26 2.46 10.39
C TYR A 131 15.21 3.50 10.00
N ASN A 132 15.05 4.51 10.84
CA ASN A 132 14.25 5.67 10.54
C ASN A 132 15.13 6.74 9.89
N TYR A 133 15.38 6.64 8.58
CA TYR A 133 16.15 7.64 7.83
C TYR A 133 15.30 8.87 7.46
N ARG A 134 14.42 9.26 8.37
CA ARG A 134 13.54 10.43 8.25
C ARG A 134 14.04 11.53 9.18
N GLU A 135 13.70 12.76 8.85
CA GLU A 135 13.88 13.92 9.74
C GLU A 135 12.82 13.98 10.86
N SER A 136 11.78 13.15 10.77
CA SER A 136 10.68 13.04 11.74
C SER A 136 10.73 11.71 12.50
N ASN A 137 10.05 11.67 13.65
CA ASN A 137 9.89 10.44 14.42
C ASN A 137 8.89 9.48 13.75
N SER A 138 9.17 8.18 13.81
CA SER A 138 8.28 7.11 13.38
C SER A 138 7.84 6.27 14.59
N ARG A 139 6.60 5.77 14.58
CA ARG A 139 6.06 4.91 15.64
C ARG A 139 5.91 3.47 15.14
N LEU A 140 6.40 2.53 15.93
CA LEU A 140 6.18 1.08 15.80
C LEU A 140 5.06 0.70 16.75
N ILE A 141 4.06 -0.04 16.28
CA ILE A 141 2.86 -0.36 17.05
C ILE A 141 2.59 -1.87 16.96
N ASP A 142 2.38 -2.48 18.11
CA ASP A 142 1.85 -3.85 18.30
C ASP A 142 0.40 -3.72 18.75
N LEU A 143 -0.54 -4.17 17.91
CA LEU A 143 -1.96 -4.02 18.14
C LEU A 143 -2.44 -5.04 19.17
N ARG A 144 -3.17 -4.56 20.18
CA ARG A 144 -3.70 -5.37 21.26
C ARG A 144 -5.22 -5.30 21.29
N SER A 145 -5.83 -6.39 21.72
CA SER A 145 -7.27 -6.42 21.96
C SER A 145 -7.58 -5.91 23.36
N ALA A 146 -8.72 -5.23 23.50
CA ALA A 146 -9.23 -4.79 24.79
C ALA A 146 -9.30 -5.97 25.79
N PRO A 147 -8.93 -5.77 27.06
CA PRO A 147 -8.66 -4.48 27.73
C PRO A 147 -7.21 -3.99 27.63
N VAL A 148 -6.33 -4.69 26.90
CA VAL A 148 -4.93 -4.33 26.81
C VAL A 148 -4.75 -3.23 25.76
N SER A 149 -4.16 -2.10 26.15
CA SER A 149 -3.79 -1.05 25.21
C SER A 149 -2.69 -1.51 24.26
N ASP A 150 -2.73 -1.00 23.03
CA ASP A 150 -1.65 -1.15 22.05
C ASP A 150 -0.31 -0.79 22.67
N ARG A 151 0.74 -1.51 22.26
CA ARG A 151 2.11 -1.17 22.67
C ARG A 151 2.76 -0.35 21.58
N GLU A 152 3.53 0.64 21.99
CA GLU A 152 4.15 1.57 21.07
C GLU A 152 5.61 1.78 21.43
N TYR A 153 6.42 1.96 20.38
CA TYR A 153 7.79 2.40 20.50
C TYR A 153 8.07 3.46 19.45
N THR A 154 8.68 4.58 19.87
CA THR A 154 9.06 5.66 18.97
C THR A 154 10.50 5.49 18.54
N VAL A 155 10.74 5.35 17.25
CA VAL A 155 12.07 5.47 16.65
C VAL A 155 12.28 6.94 16.32
N THR A 156 13.28 7.57 16.95
CA THR A 156 13.57 8.99 16.71
C THR A 156 14.04 9.23 15.28
N ALA A 157 13.96 10.47 14.80
CA ALA A 157 14.59 10.88 13.55
C ALA A 157 16.06 10.42 13.48
N GLY A 158 16.46 9.83 12.35
CA GLY A 158 17.78 9.22 12.15
C GLY A 158 18.08 7.96 13.00
N GLY A 159 17.11 7.48 13.79
CA GLY A 159 17.30 6.38 14.73
C GLY A 159 17.55 5.04 14.05
N LYS A 160 18.59 4.34 14.51
CA LYS A 160 19.06 3.04 14.01
C LYS A 160 18.98 1.99 15.11
N LEU A 161 18.13 0.98 14.94
CA LEU A 161 18.01 -0.14 15.86
C LEU A 161 18.40 -1.42 15.11
N TRP A 162 19.63 -1.88 15.33
CA TRP A 162 20.17 -3.06 14.66
C TRP A 162 19.61 -4.37 15.23
N ASP A 163 19.04 -4.35 16.43
CA ASP A 163 18.35 -5.50 17.03
C ASP A 163 17.21 -4.99 17.93
N LEU A 164 15.97 -5.19 17.48
CA LEU A 164 14.77 -4.89 18.27
C LEU A 164 14.66 -5.80 19.52
N GLY A 165 15.45 -6.88 19.56
CA GLY A 165 15.64 -7.76 20.71
C GLY A 165 16.23 -7.07 21.93
N GLN A 166 16.91 -5.94 21.73
CA GLN A 166 17.48 -5.13 22.82
C GLN A 166 16.51 -4.11 23.40
N ILE A 167 15.34 -3.94 22.77
CA ILE A 167 14.32 -3.00 23.22
C ILE A 167 13.34 -3.76 24.11
N VAL A 168 13.21 -3.30 25.35
CA VAL A 168 12.29 -3.89 26.32
C VAL A 168 10.86 -3.75 25.83
N TYR A 169 10.11 -4.85 25.87
CA TYR A 169 8.70 -4.89 25.50
C TYR A 169 7.79 -4.76 26.73
N PRO A 170 6.77 -3.87 26.70
CA PRO A 170 5.85 -3.73 27.82
C PRO A 170 5.06 -5.03 28.12
N GLY A 171 5.26 -5.58 29.31
CA GLY A 171 4.71 -6.88 29.70
C GLY A 171 5.72 -8.04 29.62
N GLY A 172 6.97 -7.76 29.26
CA GLY A 172 8.07 -8.73 29.23
C GLY A 172 8.50 -9.13 27.82
N GLY A 173 9.76 -9.53 27.68
CA GLY A 173 10.36 -9.87 26.38
C GLY A 173 10.89 -8.63 25.64
N ASN A 174 10.84 -8.69 24.32
CA ASN A 174 11.41 -7.67 23.43
C ASN A 174 10.55 -7.44 22.16
N TRP A 175 10.96 -6.47 21.34
CA TRP A 175 10.22 -6.01 20.18
C TRP A 175 10.44 -6.81 18.88
N ASN A 176 11.29 -7.83 18.88
CA ASN A 176 11.46 -8.70 17.70
C ASN A 176 10.13 -9.37 17.34
N ASN A 177 9.75 -9.29 16.06
CA ASN A 177 8.56 -9.93 15.53
C ASN A 177 7.27 -9.49 16.26
N LYS A 178 7.14 -8.19 16.59
CA LYS A 178 5.97 -7.61 17.27
C LYS A 178 5.23 -6.53 16.50
N ILE A 179 5.83 -6.02 15.44
CA ILE A 179 5.31 -4.82 14.78
C ILE A 179 4.17 -5.23 13.85
N ASP A 180 3.00 -4.69 14.11
CA ASP A 180 1.80 -4.83 13.27
C ASP A 180 1.64 -3.62 12.36
N VAL A 181 1.93 -2.43 12.89
CA VAL A 181 1.65 -1.16 12.23
C VAL A 181 2.83 -0.22 12.43
N VAL A 182 3.09 0.61 11.42
CA VAL A 182 3.93 1.79 11.58
C VAL A 182 3.16 3.07 11.25
N VAL A 183 3.51 4.15 11.94
CA VAL A 183 2.99 5.49 11.67
C VAL A 183 4.16 6.42 11.39
N LEU A 184 4.20 6.95 10.18
CA LEU A 184 5.20 7.88 9.71
C LEU A 184 4.59 9.29 9.74
N ASN A 185 5.27 10.22 10.41
CA ASN A 185 4.89 11.63 10.47
C ASN A 185 5.63 12.42 9.39
#